data_AF-A0A378U6G0-F1
#
_entry.id   AF-A0A378U6G0-F1
#
_cell.length_a   1.000
_cell.length_b   1.000
_cell.length_c   1.000
_cell.angle_alpha   90.00
_cell.angle_beta   90.00
_cell.angle_gamma   90.00
#
_symmetry.space_group_name_H-M   'P 1'
#
loop_
_entity.id
_entity.type
_entity.pdbx_description
1 polymer ?
#
loop_
_entity_poly.entity_id
_entity_poly.type
_entity_poly.pdbx_seq_one_letter_code
_entity_poly.pdbx_strand_id
1 'polypeptide(L)' 'MLATLRWGIICRYQAERHLSGQTRSVELVTIGRRVCETEWDLLCLLDGSNW' A
#
# COMPACT_ATOMS: atom_id res chain seq x y z
N MET A 1 -13.70 -3.81 0.80
CA MET A 1 -12.66 -4.80 1.13
C MET A 1 -11.75 -5.13 -0.06
N LEU A 2 -12.25 -5.72 -1.17
CA LEU A 2 -11.39 -6.08 -2.31
C LEU A 2 -10.68 -4.88 -2.97
N ALA A 3 -11.37 -3.73 -3.08
CA ALA A 3 -10.79 -2.51 -3.61
C ALA A 3 -9.65 -1.97 -2.74
N THR A 4 -9.84 -1.96 -1.40
CA THR A 4 -8.84 -1.58 -0.40
C THR A 4 -7.60 -2.46 -0.51
N LEU A 5 -7.77 -3.79 -0.48
CA LEU A 5 -6.66 -4.73 -0.64
C LEU A 5 -5.92 -4.54 -1.97
N ARG A 6 -6.65 -4.38 -3.07
CA ARG A 6 -6.04 -4.14 -4.39
C ARG A 6 -5.22 -2.85 -4.41
N TRP A 7 -5.70 -1.80 -3.76
CA TRP A 7 -4.96 -0.54 -3.64
C TRP A 7 -3.66 -0.72 -2.86
N GLY A 8 -3.68 -1.42 -1.73
CA GLY A 8 -2.45 -1.73 -0.97
C GLY A 8 -1.43 -2.53 -1.77
N ILE A 9 -1.88 -3.51 -2.56
CA ILE A 9 -1.00 -4.28 -3.46
C ILE A 9 -0.34 -3.36 -4.50
N ILE A 10 -1.11 -2.44 -5.10
CA ILE A 10 -0.59 -1.47 -6.08
C ILE A 10 0.46 -0.56 -5.42
N CYS A 11 0.16 0.01 -4.24
CA CYS A 11 1.10 0.85 -3.52
C CYS A 11 2.42 0.11 -3.24
N ARG A 12 2.34 -1.14 -2.78
CA ARG A 12 3.53 -1.98 -2.52
C ARG A 12 4.32 -2.22 -3.79
N TYR A 13 3.65 -2.52 -4.89
CA TYR A 13 4.31 -2.71 -6.18
C TYR A 13 5.04 -1.45 -6.67
N GLN A 14 4.44 -0.26 -6.51
CA GLN A 14 5.11 0.99 -6.88
C GLN A 14 6.36 1.24 -6.03
N ALA A 15 6.29 1.00 -4.72
CA ALA A 15 7.46 1.08 -3.83
C ALA A 15 8.60 0.17 -4.32
N GLU A 16 8.29 -1.10 -4.59
CA GLU A 16 9.25 -2.10 -5.05
C GLU A 16 9.90 -1.71 -6.38
N ARG A 17 9.14 -1.16 -7.33
CA ARG A 17 9.70 -0.68 -8.61
C ARG A 17 10.74 0.43 -8.42
N HIS A 18 10.55 1.30 -7.43
CA HIS A 18 11.57 2.30 -7.10
C HIS A 18 12.77 1.67 -6.39
N LEU A 19 12.53 0.89 -5.34
CA LEU A 19 13.58 0.33 -4.47
C LEU A 19 14.47 -0.67 -5.21
N SER A 20 13.90 -1.47 -6.11
CA SER A 20 14.64 -2.38 -6.98
C SER A 20 15.45 -1.68 -8.08
N GLY A 21 15.30 -0.37 -8.25
CA GLY A 21 15.95 0.39 -9.31
C GLY A 21 15.34 0.19 -10.71
N GLN A 22 14.29 -0.62 -10.85
CA GLN A 22 13.55 -0.78 -12.11
C GLN A 22 13.02 0.56 -12.65
N THR A 23 12.63 1.47 -11.76
CA THR A 23 12.19 2.82 -12.13
C THR A 23 12.51 3.83 -11.04
N ARG A 24 13.55 4.64 -11.23
CA ARG A 24 13.92 5.70 -10.28
C ARG A 24 12.95 6.88 -10.36
N SER A 25 11.88 6.85 -9.55
CA SER A 25 10.88 7.93 -9.46
C SER A 25 10.44 8.18 -8.01
N VAL A 26 10.58 9.41 -7.52
CA VAL A 26 10.18 9.80 -6.16
C VAL A 26 8.67 9.62 -5.95
N GLU A 27 7.87 9.83 -7.00
CA GLU A 27 6.42 9.61 -6.96
C GLU A 27 6.06 8.18 -6.54
N LEU A 28 6.80 7.19 -7.04
CA LEU A 28 6.57 5.78 -6.73
C LEU A 28 6.81 5.46 -5.24
N VAL A 29 7.82 6.08 -4.62
CA VAL A 29 8.07 5.98 -3.17
C VAL A 29 6.95 6.66 -2.40
N THR A 30 6.51 7.84 -2.84
CA THR A 30 5.43 8.59 -2.19
C THR A 30 4.13 7.79 -2.19
N ILE A 31 3.76 7.17 -3.33
CA ILE A 31 2.61 6.26 -3.42
C ILE A 31 2.83 5.03 -2.53
N GLY A 32 4.05 4.48 -2.53
CA GLY A 32 4.44 3.34 -1.71
C GLY A 32 4.22 3.53 -0.21
N ARG A 33 4.37 4.75 0.32
CA ARG A 33 4.14 5.05 1.75
C ARG A 33 2.68 4.83 2.20
N ARG A 34 1.73 4.75 1.26
CA ARG A 34 0.31 4.53 1.54
C ARG A 34 -0.06 3.06 1.77
N VAL A 35 0.89 2.13 1.63
CA VAL A 35 0.67 0.70 1.99
C VAL A 35 0.21 0.57 3.43
N CYS A 36 0.81 1.32 4.35
CA CYS A 36 0.49 1.30 5.77
C CYS A 36 -0.99 1.61 6.05
N GLU A 37 -1.60 2.53 5.29
CA GLU A 37 -3.04 2.85 5.42
C GLU A 37 -3.88 1.60 5.13
N THR A 38 -3.55 0.89 4.05
CA THR A 38 -4.30 -0.32 3.67
C THR A 38 -4.07 -1.47 4.65
N GLU A 39 -2.85 -1.64 5.15
CA GLU A 39 -2.54 -2.66 6.16
C GLU A 39 -3.33 -2.40 7.44
N TRP A 40 -3.41 -1.15 7.89
CA TRP A 40 -4.22 -0.76 9.03
C TRP A 40 -5.71 -1.03 8.81
N ASP A 41 -6.26 -0.60 7.66
CA ASP A 41 -7.67 -0.85 7.32
C ASP A 41 -8.00 -2.35 7.33
N LEU A 42 -7.09 -3.19 6.80
CA LEU A 42 -7.26 -4.64 6.79
C LEU A 42 -7.21 -5.23 8.20
N LEU A 43 -6.30 -4.75 9.06
CA LEU A 43 -6.24 -5.17 10.46
C LEU A 43 -7.52 -4.80 11.20
N CYS A 44 -8.01 -3.57 11.02
CA CYS A 44 -9.27 -3.13 11.62
C CYS A 44 -10.46 -4.00 11.17
N LEU A 45 -10.50 -4.36 9.88
CA LEU A 45 -11.54 -5.25 9.34
C LEU A 45 -11.46 -6.68 9.92
N LEU A 46 -10.25 -7.19 10.15
CA LEU A 46 -10.05 -8.51 10.74
C LEU A 46 -10.37 -8.55 12.24
N ASP A 47 -10.06 -7.47 12.96
CA ASP A 47 -10.36 -7.31 14.38
C ASP A 47 -11.86 -7.00 14.63
N GLY A 48 -12.59 -6.58 13.59
CA GLY A 48 -13.97 -6.10 13.70
C GLY A 48 -14.09 -4.72 14.34
N SER A 49 -12.98 -3.98 14.41
CA SER A 49 -12.90 -2.66 15.00
C SER A 49 -13.26 -1.59 13.99
N ASN A 50 -14.18 -0.69 14.33
CA ASN A 50 -14.67 0.39 13.46
C ASN A 50 -14.39 1.77 14.07
N TRP A 51 -13.12 2.00 14.41
CA TRP A 51 -12.62 3.26 14.98
C TRP A 51 -12.56 4.38 13.93
#